data_AF-A0A5K0XRV4-F1
#
_entry.id   AF-A0A5K0XRV4-F1
#
_cell.length_a   1.000
_cell.length_b   1.000
_cell.length_c   1.000
_cell.angle_alpha   90.00
_cell.angle_beta   90.00
_cell.angle_gamma   90.00
#
_symmetry.space_group_name_H-M   'P 1'
#
loop_
_entity.id
_entity.type
_entity.pdbx_description
1 polymer ?
#
loop_
_entity_poly.entity_id
_entity_poly.type
_entity_poly.pdbx_seq_one_letter_code
_entity_poly.pdbx_strand_id
1 'polypeptide(L)' 'VGDGNADHQCWERPEDMDTARTVYQIDASSPGSEAAADAAAALASASIPFHKVDRNYSSLLLKNSKT' A
#
# COMPACT_ATOMS: atom_id res chain seq x y z
N VAL A 1 -4.99 2.39 6.48
CA VAL A 1 -5.75 3.65 6.27
C VAL A 1 -6.72 3.80 7.42
N GLY A 2 -6.66 4.91 8.16
CA GLY A 2 -7.36 5.13 9.42
C GLY A 2 -6.44 5.73 10.48
N ASP A 3 -7.04 6.41 11.47
CA ASP A 3 -6.34 6.81 12.68
C ASP A 3 -6.29 5.62 13.65
N GLY A 4 -5.09 5.23 14.08
CA GLY A 4 -4.91 4.04 14.92
C GLY A 4 -5.55 4.17 16.30
N ASN A 5 -5.59 5.37 16.89
CA ASN A 5 -6.16 5.54 18.23
C ASN A 5 -7.67 5.41 18.20
N ALA A 6 -8.33 6.04 17.24
CA ALA A 6 -9.78 5.93 17.06
C ALA A 6 -10.18 4.49 16.70
N ASP A 7 -9.46 3.85 15.79
CA ASP A 7 -9.70 2.46 15.37
C ASP A 7 -9.57 1.49 16.56
N HIS A 8 -8.52 1.62 17.38
CA HIS A 8 -8.31 0.75 18.54
C HIS A 8 -9.29 0.99 19.70
N GLN A 9 -10.03 2.11 19.72
CA GLN A 9 -11.09 2.37 20.69
C GLN A 9 -12.44 1.79 20.26
N CYS A 10 -12.56 1.37 19.00
CA CYS A 10 -13.75 0.77 18.44
C CYS A 10 -13.65 -0.76 18.50
N TRP A 11 -14.57 -1.41 19.23
CA TRP A 11 -14.68 -2.88 19.25
C TRP A 11 -15.92 -3.32 18.46
N GLU A 12 -15.79 -3.26 17.15
CA GLU A 12 -16.85 -3.60 16.21
C GLU A 12 -16.30 -4.55 15.15
N ARG A 13 -17.20 -5.21 14.42
CA ARG A 13 -16.78 -5.94 13.22
C ARG A 13 -16.37 -4.93 12.14
N PRO A 14 -15.36 -5.21 11.32
CA PRO A 14 -14.88 -4.27 10.30
C PRO A 14 -15.97 -3.86 9.30
N GLU A 15 -16.96 -4.72 9.04
CA GLU A 15 -18.11 -4.43 8.17
C GLU A 15 -19.10 -3.44 8.77
N ASP A 16 -19.11 -3.30 10.10
CA ASP A 16 -20.04 -2.47 10.87
C ASP A 16 -19.35 -1.21 11.45
N MET A 17 -18.08 -0.96 11.09
CA MET A 17 -17.29 0.14 11.67
C MET A 17 -17.80 1.51 11.22
N ASP A 18 -18.17 2.34 12.19
CA ASP A 18 -18.52 3.74 11.98
C ASP A 18 -17.33 4.72 12.21
N THR A 19 -16.17 4.20 12.63
CA THR A 19 -14.97 4.99 12.89
C THR A 19 -14.40 5.62 11.61
N ALA A 20 -14.11 6.91 11.63
CA ALA A 20 -13.54 7.63 10.48
C ALA A 20 -12.18 7.06 10.04
N ARG A 21 -12.03 6.74 8.74
CA ARG A 21 -10.82 6.13 8.18
C ARG A 21 -9.97 7.12 7.38
N THR A 22 -9.27 8.01 8.09
CA THR A 22 -8.41 9.05 7.48
C THR A 22 -7.28 8.47 6.62
N VAL A 23 -7.03 9.10 5.47
CA VAL A 23 -5.93 8.75 4.56
C VAL A 23 -4.70 9.62 4.88
N TYR A 24 -3.55 8.97 4.95
CA TYR A 24 -2.24 9.62 5.03
C TYR A 24 -1.44 9.21 3.79
N GLN A 25 -0.60 10.10 3.30
CA GLN A 25 0.25 9.87 2.15
C GLN A 25 1.67 10.32 2.41
N ILE A 26 2.59 9.70 1.67
CA ILE A 26 3.99 10.13 1.57
C ILE A 26 4.14 10.80 0.20
N ASP A 27 4.81 11.94 0.17
CA ASP A 27 5.15 12.65 -1.07
C ASP A 27 6.49 13.37 -0.93
N ALA A 28 6.88 14.13 -1.97
CA ALA A 28 8.16 14.84 -1.96
C ALA A 28 8.27 15.90 -0.85
N SER A 29 7.15 16.44 -0.36
CA SER A 29 7.11 17.44 0.72
C SER A 29 7.06 16.80 2.11
N SER A 30 6.55 15.57 2.21
CA SER A 30 6.48 14.75 3.43
C SER A 30 7.04 13.34 3.13
N PRO A 31 8.38 13.18 3.09
CA PRO A 31 9.01 11.95 2.62
C PRO A 31 8.94 10.80 3.65
N GLY A 32 9.07 9.56 3.16
CA GLY A 32 9.00 8.35 3.98
C GLY A 32 9.67 7.17 3.29
N SER A 33 11.01 7.20 3.26
CA SER A 33 11.83 6.28 2.44
C SER A 33 11.61 4.80 2.76
N GLU A 34 11.45 4.43 4.03
CA GLU A 34 11.29 3.02 4.42
C GLU A 34 10.00 2.43 3.87
N ALA A 35 8.85 3.07 4.16
CA ALA A 35 7.55 2.60 3.68
C ALA A 35 7.45 2.64 2.15
N ALA A 36 8.01 3.67 1.51
CA ALA A 36 8.05 3.77 0.05
C ALA A 36 8.92 2.66 -0.57
N ALA A 37 10.11 2.40 0.00
CA ALA A 37 11.02 1.37 -0.49
C ALA A 37 10.46 -0.04 -0.26
N ASP A 38 9.78 -0.30 0.86
CA ASP A 38 9.14 -1.58 1.14
C ASP A 38 8.00 -1.87 0.15
N ALA A 39 7.15 -0.88 -0.12
CA ALA A 39 6.11 -0.98 -1.15
C ALA A 39 6.72 -1.20 -2.55
N ALA A 40 7.78 -0.48 -2.91
CA ALA A 40 8.50 -0.68 -4.16
C ALA A 40 9.11 -2.09 -4.25
N ALA A 41 9.72 -2.59 -3.18
CA ALA A 41 10.25 -3.95 -3.12
C ALA A 41 9.14 -4.99 -3.32
N ALA A 42 7.99 -4.84 -2.65
CA ALA A 42 6.84 -5.72 -2.82
C ALA A 42 6.35 -5.76 -4.28
N LEU A 43 6.22 -4.61 -4.94
CA LEU A 43 5.83 -4.52 -6.35
C LEU A 43 6.87 -5.17 -7.28
N ALA A 44 8.16 -4.92 -7.05
CA ALA A 44 9.24 -5.53 -7.81
C ALA A 44 9.24 -7.05 -7.67
N SER A 45 9.11 -7.57 -6.44
CA SER A 45 9.03 -9.01 -6.17
C SER A 45 7.79 -9.64 -6.81
N ALA A 46 6.64 -8.98 -6.72
CA ALA A 46 5.40 -9.45 -7.34
C ALA A 46 5.51 -9.50 -8.88
N SER A 47 6.29 -8.61 -9.51
CA SER A 47 6.45 -8.61 -10.98
C SER A 47 7.03 -9.92 -11.54
N ILE A 48 7.81 -10.66 -10.75
CA ILE A 48 8.53 -11.88 -11.16
C ILE A 48 7.55 -13.04 -11.47
N PRO A 49 6.69 -13.50 -10.55
CA PRO A 49 5.74 -14.58 -10.84
C PRO A 49 4.74 -14.19 -11.92
N PHE A 50 4.31 -12.93 -11.96
CA PHE A 50 3.38 -12.46 -12.98
C PHE A 50 3.99 -12.43 -14.38
N HIS A 51 5.32 -12.42 -14.55
CA HIS A 51 5.95 -12.39 -15.86
C HIS A 51 5.51 -13.54 -16.79
N LYS A 52 5.21 -14.71 -16.21
CA LYS A 52 4.78 -15.90 -16.97
C LYS A 52 3.26 -15.99 -17.16
N VAL A 53 2.48 -15.39 -16.27
CA VAL A 53 1.01 -15.51 -16.25
C VAL A 53 0.36 -14.31 -16.93
N ASP A 54 0.86 -13.10 -16.63
CA ASP A 54 0.39 -11.83 -17.17
C ASP A 54 1.58 -10.87 -17.34
N ARG A 55 2.12 -10.81 -18.55
CA ARG A 55 3.25 -9.94 -18.90
C ARG A 55 2.90 -8.46 -18.77
N ASN A 56 1.65 -8.07 -19.03
CA ASN A 56 1.22 -6.68 -18.94
C ASN A 56 1.20 -6.25 -17.48
N TYR A 57 0.62 -7.06 -16.60
CA TYR A 57 0.59 -6.79 -15.18
C TYR A 57 1.99 -6.84 -14.55
N SER A 58 2.82 -7.82 -14.91
CA SER A 58 4.24 -7.85 -14.53
C SER A 58 4.97 -6.55 -14.89
N SER A 59 4.79 -6.05 -16.11
CA SER A 59 5.41 -4.80 -16.56
C SER A 59 4.87 -3.58 -15.80
N LEU A 60 3.57 -3.57 -15.49
CA LEU A 60 2.96 -2.53 -14.67
C LEU A 60 3.56 -2.50 -13.26
N LEU A 61 3.68 -3.65 -12.59
CA LEU A 61 4.26 -3.75 -11.26
C LEU A 61 5.72 -3.27 -11.24
N LEU A 62 6.54 -3.74 -12.18
CA LEU A 62 7.96 -3.34 -12.28
C LEU A 62 8.14 -1.86 -12.65
N LYS A 63 7.20 -1.27 -13.38
CA LYS A 63 7.21 0.17 -13.67
C LYS A 63 6.97 0.97 -12.39
N ASN A 64 5.94 0.62 -11.64
CA ASN A 64 5.57 1.33 -10.41
C ASN A 64 6.59 1.12 -9.28
N SER A 65 7.36 0.03 -9.27
CA SER A 65 8.40 -0.19 -8.27
C SER A 65 9.62 0.73 -8.40
N LYS A 66 9.71 1.56 -9.45
CA LYS A 66 10.86 2.42 -9.75
C LYS A 66 10.59 3.91 -9.50
N THR A 67 9.34 4.25 -9.18
CA THR A 67 8.81 5.61 -9.05
C THR A 67 8.21 5.77 -7.68
#